data_AF-C3MIC4-F1
#
_entry.id   AF-C3MIC4-F1
#
_cell.length_a   1.000
_cell.length_b   1.000
_cell.length_c   1.000
_cell.angle_alpha   90.00
_cell.angle_beta   90.00
_cell.angle_gamma   90.00
#
_symmetry.space_group_name_H-M   'P 1'
#
loop_
_entity.id
_entity.type
_entity.pdbx_description
1 polymer ?
#
loop_
_entity_poly.entity_id
_entity_poly.type
_entity_poly.pdbx_seq_one_letter_code
_entity_poly.pdbx_strand_id
1 'polypeptide(L)'
;MRNKIMKLAERNRLNFSHLPLPPQEEMALRRLFPEALEKLLSPDVFEFTWEDAGIWVDANERTHYPDVPQDEVLDATEFPVPHEKIVIQTRVPREGSAESDTFLWYVEQRPHGRIAIPFVFRDDTLSFFGTTLLFDRRVRDVNGAPMFGCHCPKGHRKIYDEDEFYDHNRMLLRFLRILCLPQVVVEVFEVDEGINRARARRGRAPLPRRSVVRIAPEAIRYIVPQDAPVEVAPRELVAPHYRRAHMRTLRSGRRVPVRSCVVNGNGEMPAPQDFHVG
;
A
#
# COMPACT_ATOMS: atom_id res chain seq x y z
N MET A 1 -11.20 -6.02 -2.35
CA MET A 1 -11.04 -7.22 -3.22
C MET A 1 -10.79 -8.50 -2.42
N ARG A 2 -9.99 -8.45 -1.35
CA ARG A 2 -9.62 -9.59 -0.50
C ARG A 2 -10.77 -10.53 -0.08
N ASN A 3 -11.95 -9.99 0.26
CA ASN A 3 -13.16 -10.79 0.53
C ASN A 3 -13.56 -11.72 -0.63
N LYS A 4 -13.42 -11.26 -1.87
CA LYS A 4 -13.70 -12.06 -3.06
C LYS A 4 -12.70 -13.21 -3.15
N ILE A 5 -11.41 -12.91 -2.99
CA ILE A 5 -10.33 -13.91 -2.95
C ILE A 5 -10.59 -14.96 -1.86
N MET A 6 -10.91 -14.54 -0.63
CA MET A 6 -11.25 -15.44 0.48
C MET A 6 -12.43 -16.35 0.13
N LYS A 7 -13.54 -15.79 -0.37
CA LYS A 7 -14.73 -16.56 -0.73
C LYS A 7 -14.46 -17.56 -1.86
N LEU A 8 -13.62 -17.18 -2.82
CA LEU A 8 -13.21 -18.07 -3.91
C LEU A 8 -12.30 -19.19 -3.39
N ALA A 9 -11.35 -18.87 -2.51
CA ALA A 9 -10.46 -19.84 -1.87
C ALA A 9 -11.25 -20.84 -1.02
N GLU A 10 -12.15 -20.37 -0.15
CA GLU A 10 -13.04 -21.21 0.68
C GLU A 10 -13.91 -22.17 -0.16
N ARG A 11 -14.21 -21.81 -1.41
CA ARG A 11 -15.05 -22.59 -2.32
C ARG A 11 -14.25 -23.44 -3.30
N ASN A 12 -12.92 -23.47 -3.21
CA ASN A 12 -12.04 -24.08 -4.22
C ASN A 12 -12.31 -23.58 -5.65
N ARG A 13 -12.67 -22.29 -5.78
CA ARG A 13 -12.95 -21.61 -7.07
C ARG A 13 -11.93 -20.51 -7.40
N LEU A 14 -10.92 -20.34 -6.56
CA LEU A 14 -9.81 -19.42 -6.81
C LEU A 14 -8.86 -20.09 -7.79
N ASN A 15 -8.72 -19.53 -8.99
CA ASN A 15 -7.72 -19.96 -9.93
C ASN A 15 -6.36 -19.40 -9.51
N PHE A 16 -5.31 -20.14 -9.82
CA PHE A 16 -3.94 -19.71 -9.60
C PHE A 16 -3.22 -19.66 -10.94
N SER A 17 -2.47 -18.58 -11.15
CA SER A 17 -1.54 -18.52 -12.27
C SER A 17 -0.15 -18.09 -11.82
N HIS A 18 0.83 -18.64 -12.50
CA HIS A 18 2.23 -18.29 -12.37
C HIS A 18 2.86 -18.22 -13.74
N LEU A 19 4.00 -17.55 -13.81
CA LEU A 19 4.79 -17.54 -15.03
C LEU A 19 5.35 -18.92 -15.32
N PRO A 20 5.48 -19.30 -16.60
CA PRO A 20 6.18 -20.51 -16.97
C PRO A 20 7.64 -20.38 -16.52
N LEU A 21 8.00 -21.14 -15.48
CA LEU A 21 9.34 -21.17 -14.90
C LEU A 21 10.00 -22.52 -15.18
N PRO A 22 11.34 -22.61 -15.14
CA PRO A 22 12.03 -23.90 -15.14
C PRO A 22 11.45 -24.82 -14.05
N PRO A 23 11.33 -26.15 -14.28
CA PRO A 23 10.59 -27.05 -13.37
C PRO A 23 11.02 -26.98 -11.89
N GLN A 24 12.31 -26.76 -11.63
CA GLN A 24 12.83 -26.61 -10.27
C GLN A 24 12.33 -25.34 -9.58
N GLU A 25 12.26 -24.23 -10.31
CA GLU A 25 11.75 -22.94 -9.82
C GLU A 25 10.23 -22.97 -9.70
N GLU A 26 9.53 -23.63 -10.63
CA GLU A 26 8.08 -23.84 -10.54
C GLU A 26 7.72 -24.65 -9.28
N MET A 27 8.47 -25.73 -9.00
CA MET A 27 8.23 -26.54 -7.81
C MET A 27 8.49 -25.74 -6.52
N ALA A 28 9.50 -24.87 -6.50
CA ALA A 28 9.74 -23.97 -5.38
C ALA A 28 8.60 -22.97 -5.21
N LEU A 29 8.12 -22.36 -6.30
CA LEU A 29 6.99 -21.42 -6.28
C LEU A 29 5.72 -22.07 -5.73
N ARG A 30 5.41 -23.29 -6.17
CA ARG A 30 4.25 -24.06 -5.68
C ARG A 30 4.30 -24.31 -4.17
N ARG A 31 5.50 -24.39 -3.57
CA ARG A 31 5.68 -24.54 -2.12
C ARG A 31 5.50 -23.23 -1.36
N LEU A 32 5.91 -22.10 -1.95
CA LEU A 32 5.79 -20.77 -1.36
C LEU A 32 4.35 -20.23 -1.44
N PHE A 33 3.60 -20.66 -2.45
CA PHE A 33 2.26 -20.13 -2.70
C PHE A 33 1.29 -20.30 -1.52
N PRO A 34 1.15 -21.49 -0.89
CA PRO A 34 0.30 -21.63 0.29
C PRO A 34 0.61 -20.63 1.41
N GLU A 35 1.90 -20.40 1.68
CA GLU A 35 2.34 -19.43 2.70
C GLU A 35 2.03 -17.99 2.29
N ALA A 36 2.27 -17.63 1.03
CA ALA A 36 1.95 -16.30 0.50
C ALA A 36 0.44 -16.03 0.55
N LEU A 37 -0.37 -17.03 0.21
CA LEU A 37 -1.82 -16.96 0.31
C LEU A 37 -2.27 -16.84 1.78
N GLU A 38 -1.70 -17.63 2.70
CA GLU A 38 -2.01 -17.54 4.13
C GLU A 38 -1.71 -16.14 4.69
N LYS A 39 -0.56 -15.56 4.33
CA LYS A 39 -0.19 -14.19 4.67
C LYS A 39 -1.22 -13.18 4.17
N LEU A 40 -1.58 -13.22 2.88
CA LEU A 40 -2.59 -12.35 2.28
C LEU A 40 -3.97 -12.51 2.95
N LEU A 41 -4.31 -13.72 3.38
CA LEU A 41 -5.58 -14.03 4.00
C LEU A 41 -5.58 -13.87 5.53
N SER A 42 -4.46 -13.51 6.15
CA SER A 42 -4.31 -13.41 7.60
C SER A 42 -5.35 -12.46 8.23
N PRO A 43 -6.07 -12.87 9.29
CA PRO A 43 -7.15 -12.08 9.88
C PRO A 43 -6.67 -10.78 10.52
N ASP A 44 -5.38 -10.65 10.82
CA ASP A 44 -4.78 -9.51 11.50
C ASP A 44 -4.04 -8.58 10.51
N VAL A 45 -4.74 -8.20 9.44
CA VAL A 45 -4.19 -7.40 8.35
C VAL A 45 -4.98 -6.12 8.20
N PHE A 46 -4.24 -5.02 8.15
CA PHE A 46 -4.80 -3.70 7.94
C PHE A 46 -4.88 -3.39 6.43
N GLU A 47 -6.09 -3.26 5.90
CA GLU A 47 -6.32 -3.12 4.44
C GLU A 47 -6.46 -1.65 4.04
N PHE A 48 -5.75 -1.22 3.00
CA PHE A 48 -5.87 0.09 2.36
C PHE A 48 -6.29 -0.06 0.91
N THR A 49 -7.08 0.89 0.41
CA THR A 49 -7.43 1.00 -1.01
C THR A 49 -6.88 2.31 -1.54
N TRP A 50 -6.04 2.25 -2.56
CA TRP A 50 -5.55 3.41 -3.28
C TRP A 50 -6.30 3.52 -4.60
N GLU A 51 -7.20 4.49 -4.68
CA GLU A 51 -7.94 4.82 -5.90
C GLU A 51 -7.12 5.80 -6.75
N ASP A 52 -7.20 5.66 -8.07
CA ASP A 52 -6.51 6.51 -9.04
C ASP A 52 -5.01 6.66 -8.79
N ALA A 53 -4.34 5.54 -8.51
CA ALA A 53 -2.89 5.50 -8.27
C ALA A 53 -2.03 5.89 -9.48
N GLY A 54 -2.64 6.21 -10.64
CA GLY A 54 -1.96 6.56 -11.88
C GLY A 54 -1.26 5.39 -12.59
N ILE A 55 -1.41 4.17 -12.06
CA ILE A 55 -0.89 2.94 -12.67
C ILE A 55 -1.89 2.49 -13.74
N TRP A 56 -1.41 2.05 -14.90
CA TRP A 56 -2.24 1.51 -15.97
C TRP A 56 -1.47 0.45 -16.77
N VAL A 57 -2.19 -0.39 -17.52
CA VAL A 57 -1.60 -1.39 -18.42
C VAL A 57 -1.93 -1.02 -19.85
N ASP A 58 -0.91 -0.98 -20.71
CA ASP A 58 -1.08 -0.65 -22.12
C ASP A 58 -1.59 -1.81 -22.97
N ALA A 59 -1.91 -1.54 -24.24
CA ALA A 59 -2.36 -2.54 -25.20
C ALA A 59 -1.34 -3.68 -25.46
N ASN A 60 -0.06 -3.50 -25.08
CA ASN A 60 1.01 -4.49 -25.21
C ASN A 60 1.28 -5.24 -23.90
N GLU A 61 0.39 -5.13 -22.91
CA GLU A 61 0.51 -5.78 -21.60
C GLU A 61 1.67 -5.29 -20.75
N ARG A 62 2.17 -4.08 -21.00
CA ARG A 62 3.17 -3.43 -20.15
C ARG A 62 2.48 -2.61 -19.07
N THR A 63 2.92 -2.81 -17.84
CA THR A 63 2.48 -1.99 -16.71
C THR A 63 3.27 -0.68 -16.69
N HIS A 64 2.54 0.44 -16.59
CA HIS A 64 3.12 1.77 -16.48
C HIS A 64 2.85 2.33 -15.09
N TYR A 65 3.91 2.80 -14.43
CA TYR A 65 3.85 3.42 -13.11
C TYR A 65 4.10 4.92 -13.22
N PRO A 66 3.45 5.76 -12.39
CA PRO A 66 3.82 7.15 -12.29
C PRO A 66 5.26 7.30 -11.80
N ASP A 67 5.98 8.26 -12.35
CA ASP A 67 7.32 8.58 -11.87
C ASP A 67 7.29 9.01 -10.40
N VAL A 68 8.27 8.51 -9.64
CA VAL A 68 8.47 8.83 -8.23
C VAL A 68 9.83 9.51 -8.09
N PRO A 69 9.85 10.84 -7.89
CA PRO A 69 11.08 11.60 -7.75
C PRO A 69 12.02 11.00 -6.70
N GLN A 70 13.33 11.05 -6.96
CA GLN A 70 14.32 10.42 -6.08
C GLN A 70 14.29 11.01 -4.67
N ASP A 71 14.12 12.32 -4.52
CA ASP A 71 13.93 13.01 -3.23
C ASP A 71 12.70 12.46 -2.48
N GLU A 72 11.58 12.23 -3.18
CA GLU A 72 10.41 11.59 -2.57
C GLU A 72 10.73 10.17 -2.08
N VAL A 73 11.50 9.39 -2.85
CA VAL A 73 11.94 8.05 -2.46
C VAL A 73 12.81 8.11 -1.21
N LEU A 74 13.78 9.04 -1.17
CA LEU A 74 14.68 9.26 -0.03
C LEU A 74 13.87 9.59 1.22
N ASP A 75 12.97 10.57 1.13
CA ASP A 75 12.10 10.96 2.23
C ASP A 75 11.24 9.79 2.70
N ALA A 76 10.56 9.11 1.78
CA ALA A 76 9.59 8.06 2.05
C ALA A 76 10.16 6.87 2.84
N THR A 77 11.48 6.68 2.83
CA THR A 77 12.14 5.58 3.56
C THR A 77 12.06 5.67 5.08
N GLU A 78 11.97 6.88 5.60
CA GLU A 78 11.89 7.15 7.03
C GLU A 78 10.44 7.11 7.56
N PHE A 79 9.46 7.02 6.66
CA PHE A 79 8.05 7.03 7.05
C PHE A 79 7.60 5.72 7.69
N PRO A 80 6.85 5.77 8.81
CA PRO A 80 6.45 4.59 9.55
C PRO A 80 5.39 3.77 8.81
N VAL A 81 5.45 2.46 9.00
CA VAL A 81 4.38 1.56 8.56
C VAL A 81 3.27 1.63 9.60
N PRO A 82 2.01 1.85 9.19
CA PRO A 82 0.90 2.12 10.11
C PRO A 82 0.45 0.91 10.97
N HIS A 83 0.94 -0.29 10.65
CA HIS A 83 0.59 -1.55 11.28
C HIS A 83 1.67 -2.59 10.97
N GLU A 84 1.82 -3.61 11.81
CA GLU A 84 2.80 -4.70 11.59
C GLU A 84 2.56 -5.45 10.28
N LYS A 85 1.30 -5.53 9.86
CA LYS A 85 0.86 -6.19 8.62
C LYS A 85 -0.16 -5.33 7.90
N ILE A 86 0.14 -4.93 6.67
CA ILE A 86 -0.76 -4.13 5.85
C ILE A 86 -0.99 -4.81 4.50
N VAL A 87 -2.17 -4.62 3.94
CA VAL A 87 -2.45 -4.94 2.54
C VAL A 87 -2.86 -3.67 1.84
N ILE A 88 -2.22 -3.35 0.73
CA ILE A 88 -2.56 -2.20 -0.10
C ILE A 88 -3.12 -2.75 -1.40
N GLN A 89 -4.32 -2.33 -1.77
CA GLN A 89 -4.95 -2.69 -3.03
C GLN A 89 -5.12 -1.47 -3.93
N THR A 90 -4.83 -1.63 -5.21
CA THR A 90 -5.07 -0.62 -6.24
C THR A 90 -5.75 -1.25 -7.44
N ARG A 91 -6.67 -0.49 -8.06
CA ARG A 91 -7.27 -0.89 -9.34
C ARG A 91 -6.42 -0.30 -10.46
N VAL A 92 -6.05 -1.15 -11.40
CA VAL A 92 -5.20 -0.79 -12.53
C VAL A 92 -6.02 -0.98 -13.80
N PRO A 93 -6.47 0.11 -14.45
CA PRO A 93 -7.18 0.01 -15.71
C PRO A 93 -6.28 -0.54 -16.82
N ARG A 94 -6.89 -1.29 -17.74
CA ARG A 94 -6.26 -1.74 -18.99
C ARG A 94 -6.73 -0.90 -20.15
N GLU A 95 -5.78 -0.49 -20.97
CA GLU A 95 -6.08 0.21 -22.21
C GLU A 95 -6.94 -0.68 -23.13
N GLY A 96 -8.05 -0.13 -23.62
CA GLY A 96 -8.95 -0.85 -24.52
C GLY A 96 -9.82 -1.93 -23.86
N SER A 97 -9.80 -2.08 -22.52
CA SER A 97 -10.66 -3.01 -21.79
C SER A 97 -11.55 -2.30 -20.77
N ALA A 98 -12.78 -2.77 -20.62
CA ALA A 98 -13.64 -2.39 -19.49
C ALA A 98 -13.22 -3.09 -18.19
N GLU A 99 -12.34 -4.08 -18.27
CA GLU A 99 -11.81 -4.82 -17.14
C GLU A 99 -10.59 -4.12 -16.54
N SER A 100 -10.45 -4.24 -15.22
CA SER A 100 -9.33 -3.68 -14.46
C SER A 100 -8.68 -4.77 -13.63
N ASP A 101 -7.35 -4.75 -13.57
CA ASP A 101 -6.60 -5.58 -12.65
C ASP A 101 -6.71 -5.03 -11.24
N THR A 102 -6.61 -5.92 -10.26
CA THR A 102 -6.36 -5.49 -8.88
C THR A 102 -4.96 -5.92 -8.48
N PHE A 103 -4.08 -4.94 -8.31
CA PHE A 103 -2.75 -5.15 -7.76
C PHE A 103 -2.86 -5.07 -6.24
N LEU A 104 -2.17 -5.99 -5.55
CA LEU A 104 -2.12 -6.06 -4.10
C LEU A 104 -0.67 -6.11 -3.64
N TRP A 105 -0.35 -5.40 -2.57
CA TRP A 105 0.89 -5.57 -1.83
C TRP A 105 0.57 -6.01 -0.41
N TYR A 106 0.95 -7.24 -0.05
CA TYR A 106 1.02 -7.62 1.36
C TYR A 106 2.35 -7.16 1.92
N VAL A 107 2.35 -6.31 2.94
CA VAL A 107 3.56 -5.76 3.54
C VAL A 107 3.61 -6.16 5.01
N GLU A 108 4.78 -6.62 5.44
CA GLU A 108 5.06 -6.97 6.82
C GLU A 108 6.23 -6.12 7.33
N GLN A 109 6.00 -5.45 8.46
CA GLN A 109 7.00 -4.62 9.12
C GLN A 109 8.10 -5.49 9.72
N ARG A 110 9.34 -5.01 9.63
CA ARG A 110 10.52 -5.59 10.25
C ARG A 110 11.16 -4.54 11.17
N PRO A 111 11.99 -4.94 12.17
CA PRO A 111 12.63 -3.98 13.09
C PRO A 111 13.37 -2.82 12.41
N HIS A 112 13.88 -3.05 11.20
CA HIS A 112 14.66 -2.05 10.45
C HIS A 112 14.06 -1.73 9.07
N GLY A 113 12.80 -2.09 8.81
CA GLY A 113 12.21 -1.81 7.50
C GLY A 113 10.98 -2.67 7.23
N ARG A 114 10.91 -3.29 6.06
CA ARG A 114 9.74 -4.05 5.63
C ARG A 114 10.06 -5.07 4.54
N ILE A 115 9.17 -6.04 4.43
CA ILE A 115 9.10 -6.99 3.33
C ILE A 115 7.73 -6.86 2.67
N ALA A 116 7.67 -6.89 1.34
CA ALA A 116 6.40 -6.80 0.61
C ALA A 116 6.28 -7.90 -0.45
N ILE A 117 5.11 -8.49 -0.56
CA ILE A 117 4.77 -9.53 -1.53
C ILE A 117 3.72 -8.96 -2.49
N PRO A 118 4.06 -8.73 -3.77
CA PRO A 118 3.11 -8.30 -4.77
C PRO A 118 2.24 -9.46 -5.26
N PHE A 119 0.96 -9.19 -5.49
CA PHE A 119 0.01 -10.09 -6.13
C PHE A 119 -0.80 -9.33 -7.17
N VAL A 120 -1.28 -10.05 -8.19
CA VAL A 120 -2.23 -9.52 -9.16
C VAL A 120 -3.48 -10.40 -9.13
N PHE A 121 -4.66 -9.80 -9.13
CA PHE A 121 -5.93 -10.51 -9.17
C PHE A 121 -6.77 -10.04 -10.35
N ARG A 122 -7.16 -10.99 -11.21
CA ARG A 122 -8.00 -10.80 -12.41
C ARG A 122 -8.89 -12.01 -12.61
N ASP A 123 -10.18 -11.81 -12.91
CA ASP A 123 -11.12 -12.88 -13.32
C ASP A 123 -11.02 -14.17 -12.49
N ASP A 124 -11.06 -14.00 -11.17
CA ASP A 124 -10.99 -15.07 -10.18
C ASP A 124 -9.64 -15.82 -10.12
N THR A 125 -8.64 -15.32 -10.85
CA THR A 125 -7.26 -15.78 -10.84
C THR A 125 -6.40 -14.88 -9.97
N LEU A 126 -5.75 -15.47 -8.97
CA LEU A 126 -4.71 -14.82 -8.19
C LEU A 126 -3.34 -15.24 -8.72
N SER A 127 -2.50 -14.26 -9.00
CA SER A 127 -1.14 -14.46 -9.50
C SER A 127 -0.13 -14.09 -8.44
N PHE A 128 0.76 -15.02 -8.12
CA PHE A 128 1.92 -14.82 -7.26
C PHE A 128 3.16 -15.32 -8.00
N PHE A 129 4.13 -14.45 -8.17
CA PHE A 129 5.28 -14.73 -9.03
C PHE A 129 6.52 -15.22 -8.27
N GLY A 130 6.39 -15.44 -6.95
CA GLY A 130 7.54 -15.81 -6.11
C GLY A 130 8.41 -14.61 -5.73
N THR A 131 7.99 -13.40 -6.11
CA THR A 131 8.74 -12.17 -5.86
C THR A 131 8.49 -11.66 -4.45
N THR A 132 9.54 -11.15 -3.83
CA THR A 132 9.48 -10.42 -2.58
C THR A 132 10.35 -9.16 -2.64
N LEU A 133 9.77 -8.02 -2.29
CA LEU A 133 10.44 -6.73 -2.20
C LEU A 133 10.97 -6.55 -0.77
N LEU A 134 12.18 -6.04 -0.65
CA LEU A 134 12.91 -5.93 0.60
C LEU A 134 13.38 -4.49 0.78
N PHE A 135 13.10 -3.94 1.94
CA PHE A 135 13.62 -2.64 2.33
C PHE A 135 14.18 -2.71 3.76
N ASP A 136 15.47 -2.42 3.92
CA ASP A 136 16.15 -2.27 5.21
C ASP A 136 16.76 -0.86 5.28
N ARG A 137 16.25 -0.04 6.20
CA ARG A 137 16.63 1.37 6.42
C ARG A 137 18.11 1.57 6.72
N ARG A 138 18.81 0.51 7.14
CA ARG A 138 20.26 0.56 7.44
C ARG A 138 21.11 0.36 6.21
N VAL A 139 20.56 -0.22 5.14
CA VAL A 139 21.31 -0.54 3.93
C VAL A 139 21.25 0.64 2.97
N ARG A 140 22.40 1.24 2.72
CA ARG A 140 22.57 2.37 1.82
C ARG A 140 23.63 2.04 0.78
N ASP A 141 23.48 2.58 -0.41
CA ASP A 141 24.47 2.46 -1.48
C ASP A 141 25.69 3.35 -1.22
N VAL A 142 26.65 3.32 -2.15
CA VAL A 142 27.90 4.10 -2.05
C VAL A 142 27.66 5.62 -2.02
N ASN A 143 26.50 6.10 -2.46
CA ASN A 143 26.11 7.50 -2.49
C ASN A 143 25.22 7.87 -1.29
N GLY A 144 24.98 6.94 -0.36
CA GLY A 144 24.11 7.14 0.80
C GLY A 144 22.61 6.99 0.50
N ALA A 145 22.23 6.62 -0.72
CA ALA A 145 20.84 6.39 -1.10
C ALA A 145 20.36 5.04 -0.52
N PRO A 146 19.10 4.93 -0.06
CA PRO A 146 18.53 3.69 0.43
C PRO A 146 18.54 2.61 -0.64
N MET A 147 18.98 1.41 -0.29
CA MET A 147 18.93 0.27 -1.19
C MET A 147 17.60 -0.48 -1.08
N PHE A 148 17.02 -0.79 -2.23
CA PHE A 148 15.86 -1.68 -2.35
C PHE A 148 16.33 -3.03 -2.87
N GLY A 149 15.97 -4.09 -2.17
CA GLY A 149 16.22 -5.47 -2.59
C GLY A 149 14.98 -6.06 -3.25
N CYS A 150 15.21 -6.97 -4.19
CA CYS A 150 14.17 -7.83 -4.73
C CYS A 150 14.69 -9.27 -4.74
N HIS A 151 13.91 -10.18 -4.17
CA HIS A 151 14.11 -11.61 -4.35
C HIS A 151 13.08 -12.12 -5.36
N CYS A 152 13.54 -12.59 -6.51
CA CYS A 152 12.69 -13.15 -7.56
C CYS A 152 13.34 -14.40 -8.17
N PRO A 153 12.56 -15.34 -8.73
CA PRO A 153 13.10 -16.50 -9.44
C PRO A 153 14.00 -16.08 -10.61
N LYS A 154 15.05 -16.85 -10.91
CA LYS A 154 16.00 -16.50 -11.99
C LYS A 154 15.33 -16.50 -13.36
N GLY A 155 14.38 -17.41 -13.59
CA GLY A 155 13.56 -17.41 -14.80
C GLY A 155 12.77 -16.12 -14.98
N HIS A 156 12.36 -15.47 -13.89
CA HIS A 156 11.59 -14.23 -13.90
C HIS A 156 12.40 -13.04 -14.44
N ARG A 157 13.68 -12.94 -14.08
CA ARG A 157 14.60 -11.87 -14.56
C ARG A 157 14.84 -11.89 -16.07
N LYS A 158 14.58 -13.03 -16.72
CA LYS A 158 14.72 -13.17 -18.17
C LYS A 158 13.47 -12.74 -18.94
N ILE A 159 12.33 -12.69 -18.25
CA ILE A 159 11.01 -12.49 -18.85
C ILE A 159 10.48 -11.09 -18.54
N TYR A 160 10.78 -10.57 -17.35
CA TYR A 160 10.32 -9.27 -16.89
C TYR A 160 11.45 -8.25 -16.83
N ASP A 161 11.03 -7.00 -16.95
CA ASP A 161 11.87 -5.85 -16.68
C ASP A 161 12.20 -5.79 -15.18
N GLU A 162 13.50 -5.74 -14.84
CA GLU A 162 13.92 -5.57 -13.45
C GLU A 162 13.49 -4.19 -12.91
N ASP A 163 13.32 -3.20 -13.80
CA ASP A 163 12.86 -1.85 -13.46
C ASP A 163 11.44 -1.84 -12.88
N GLU A 164 10.57 -2.75 -13.31
CA GLU A 164 9.21 -2.88 -12.76
C GLU A 164 9.23 -3.20 -11.25
N PHE A 165 10.21 -3.95 -10.75
CA PHE A 165 10.33 -4.22 -9.32
C PHE A 165 10.78 -3.00 -8.51
N TYR A 166 11.59 -2.14 -9.12
CA TYR A 166 11.95 -0.86 -8.51
C TYR A 166 10.74 0.08 -8.48
N ASP A 167 9.94 0.12 -9.55
CA ASP A 167 8.71 0.92 -9.61
C ASP A 167 7.67 0.45 -8.59
N HIS A 168 7.49 -0.86 -8.40
CA HIS A 168 6.67 -1.39 -7.32
C HIS A 168 7.14 -0.90 -5.94
N ASN A 169 8.44 -0.90 -5.67
CA ASN A 169 8.99 -0.40 -4.40
C ASN A 169 8.74 1.10 -4.24
N ARG A 170 9.00 1.89 -5.28
CA ARG A 170 8.80 3.35 -5.29
C ARG A 170 7.35 3.73 -5.06
N MET A 171 6.41 3.07 -5.75
CA MET A 171 4.98 3.28 -5.54
C MET A 171 4.55 2.91 -4.12
N LEU A 172 5.09 1.81 -3.60
CA LEU A 172 4.80 1.39 -2.24
C LEU A 172 5.37 2.37 -1.18
N LEU A 173 6.50 3.02 -1.45
CA LEU A 173 7.05 4.10 -0.61
C LEU A 173 6.21 5.38 -0.68
N ARG A 174 5.88 5.83 -1.90
CA ARG A 174 4.97 6.96 -2.13
C ARG A 174 3.66 6.76 -1.37
N PHE A 175 3.09 5.55 -1.43
CA PHE A 175 1.88 5.24 -0.67
C PHE A 175 2.08 5.44 0.84
N LEU A 176 3.15 4.91 1.44
CA LEU A 176 3.40 5.11 2.87
C LEU A 176 3.60 6.59 3.23
N ARG A 177 4.31 7.33 2.39
CA ARG A 177 4.49 8.77 2.55
C ARG A 177 3.15 9.50 2.52
N ILE A 178 2.33 9.22 1.50
CA ILE A 178 0.97 9.78 1.38
C ILE A 178 0.16 9.44 2.62
N LEU A 179 0.23 8.19 3.09
CA LEU A 179 -0.47 7.76 4.29
C LEU A 179 -0.11 8.56 5.53
N CYS A 180 1.03 9.24 5.59
CA CYS A 180 1.45 10.08 6.70
C CYS A 180 1.07 11.56 6.54
N LEU A 181 0.52 11.96 5.40
CA LEU A 181 0.13 13.35 5.15
C LEU A 181 -0.98 13.80 6.11
N PRO A 182 -0.98 15.07 6.55
CA PRO A 182 -2.00 15.64 7.44
C PRO A 182 -3.43 15.58 6.90
N GLN A 183 -3.57 15.64 5.58
CA GLN A 183 -4.85 15.69 4.86
C GLN A 183 -5.49 14.30 4.71
N VAL A 184 -4.76 13.24 5.04
CA VAL A 184 -5.26 11.87 4.95
C VAL A 184 -6.14 11.55 6.14
N VAL A 185 -7.41 11.24 5.86
CA VAL A 185 -8.40 10.86 6.86
C VAL A 185 -8.54 9.34 6.87
N VAL A 186 -8.24 8.73 8.01
CA VAL A 186 -8.39 7.29 8.20
C VAL A 186 -9.72 7.00 8.87
N GLU A 187 -10.66 6.47 8.10
CA GLU A 187 -11.96 6.02 8.58
C GLU A 187 -11.86 4.57 9.04
N VAL A 188 -11.71 4.36 10.35
CA VAL A 188 -11.85 3.02 10.93
C VAL A 188 -13.34 2.64 10.96
N PHE A 189 -13.68 1.55 10.27
CA PHE A 189 -14.96 0.87 10.31
C PHE A 189 -14.86 -0.29 11.31
N GLU A 190 -15.53 -0.14 12.44
CA GLU A 190 -15.71 -1.25 13.35
C GLU A 190 -16.63 -2.30 12.72
N VAL A 191 -16.24 -3.57 12.84
CA VAL A 191 -17.12 -4.67 12.48
C VAL A 191 -18.20 -4.76 13.54
N ASP A 192 -19.46 -4.86 13.12
CA ASP A 192 -20.58 -5.14 14.01
C ASP A 192 -20.29 -6.39 14.86
N GLU A 193 -20.20 -6.21 16.18
CA GLU A 193 -19.96 -7.28 17.15
C GLU A 193 -21.03 -8.37 17.12
N GLY A 194 -22.26 -8.05 16.69
CA GLY A 194 -23.32 -9.01 16.43
C GLY A 194 -22.95 -10.00 15.33
N ILE A 195 -22.32 -9.51 14.25
CA ILE A 195 -21.84 -10.35 13.15
C ILE A 195 -20.70 -11.25 13.63
N ASN A 196 -19.74 -10.70 14.38
CA ASN A 196 -18.62 -11.50 14.90
C ASN A 196 -19.08 -12.56 15.92
N ARG A 197 -20.06 -12.24 16.77
CA ARG A 197 -20.71 -13.23 17.65
C ARG A 197 -21.43 -14.32 16.87
N ALA A 198 -22.15 -13.97 15.80
CA ALA A 198 -22.81 -14.94 14.93
C ALA A 198 -21.81 -15.85 14.18
N ARG A 199 -20.65 -15.31 13.77
CA ARG A 199 -19.56 -16.09 13.16
C ARG A 199 -18.92 -17.03 14.16
N ALA A 200 -18.62 -16.57 15.37
CA ALA A 200 -18.08 -17.39 16.45
C ALA A 200 -19.02 -18.56 16.81
N ARG A 201 -20.33 -18.30 16.91
CA ARG A 201 -21.35 -19.36 17.11
C ARG A 201 -21.39 -20.41 15.99
N ARG A 202 -20.93 -20.05 14.79
CA ARG A 202 -20.86 -20.95 13.62
C ARG A 202 -19.45 -21.53 13.40
N GLY A 203 -18.56 -21.42 14.39
CA GLY A 203 -17.19 -21.91 14.32
C GLY A 203 -16.31 -21.16 13.31
N ARG A 204 -16.69 -19.95 12.89
CA ARG A 204 -15.94 -19.14 11.91
C ARG A 204 -15.13 -18.06 12.62
N ALA A 205 -13.92 -17.81 12.13
CA ALA A 205 -13.08 -16.72 12.62
C ALA A 205 -13.79 -15.35 12.51
N PRO A 206 -13.57 -14.45 13.47
CA PRO A 206 -14.12 -13.09 13.43
C PRO A 206 -13.61 -12.32 12.21
N LEU A 207 -14.41 -11.38 11.72
CA LEU A 207 -13.99 -10.47 10.67
C LEU A 207 -13.02 -9.44 11.25
N PRO A 208 -11.91 -9.13 10.54
CA PRO A 208 -10.99 -8.08 10.92
C PRO A 208 -11.67 -6.71 10.98
N ARG A 209 -11.23 -5.86 11.91
CA ARG A 209 -11.45 -4.41 11.81
C ARG A 209 -10.98 -3.93 10.44
N ARG A 210 -11.77 -3.06 9.81
CA ARG A 210 -11.40 -2.47 8.52
C ARG A 210 -11.13 -1.00 8.74
N SER A 211 -10.09 -0.49 8.10
CA SER A 211 -9.89 0.94 8.03
C SER A 211 -9.85 1.33 6.58
N VAL A 212 -10.72 2.23 6.18
CA VAL A 212 -10.65 2.81 4.85
C VAL A 212 -9.90 4.11 5.00
N VAL A 213 -8.76 4.23 4.33
CA VAL A 213 -8.10 5.52 4.21
C VAL A 213 -8.66 6.22 3.00
N ARG A 214 -9.27 7.39 3.24
CA ARG A 214 -9.70 8.29 2.20
C ARG A 214 -8.63 9.36 2.04
N ILE A 215 -7.93 9.31 0.92
CA ILE A 215 -6.99 10.35 0.52
C ILE A 215 -7.82 11.35 -0.28
N ALA A 216 -8.02 12.55 0.26
CA ALA A 216 -8.68 13.61 -0.49
C ALA A 216 -7.83 13.94 -1.73
N PRO A 217 -8.41 14.10 -2.94
CA PRO A 217 -7.63 14.45 -4.14
C PRO A 217 -6.75 15.69 -3.97
N GLU A 218 -7.16 16.63 -3.10
CA GLU A 218 -6.43 17.84 -2.74
C GLU A 218 -5.15 17.56 -1.92
N ALA A 219 -5.09 16.42 -1.22
CA ALA A 219 -3.87 15.95 -0.54
C ALA A 219 -2.78 15.54 -1.53
N ILE A 220 -3.18 15.12 -2.74
CA ILE A 220 -2.28 14.71 -3.83
C ILE A 220 -1.75 15.94 -4.58
N ARG A 221 -2.53 17.05 -4.61
CA ARG A 221 -2.15 18.30 -5.30
C ARG A 221 -0.92 19.01 -4.71
N TYR A 222 -0.53 18.71 -3.47
CA TYR A 222 0.71 19.23 -2.87
C TYR A 222 1.99 18.54 -3.36
N ILE A 223 1.88 17.53 -4.24
CA ILE A 223 3.00 16.66 -4.64
C ILE A 223 3.35 16.81 -6.12
N VAL A 224 2.47 17.40 -6.94
CA VAL A 224 2.81 17.75 -8.31
C VAL A 224 3.45 19.14 -8.28
N PRO A 225 4.69 19.33 -8.78
CA PRO A 225 5.25 20.67 -8.94
C PRO A 225 4.31 21.43 -9.87
N GLN A 226 3.57 22.42 -9.35
CA GLN A 226 2.85 23.33 -10.20
C GLN A 226 3.83 24.40 -10.66
N ASP A 227 4.24 24.33 -11.93
CA ASP A 227 4.76 25.47 -12.68
C ASP A 227 3.67 26.53 -12.97
N ALA A 228 2.68 26.69 -12.08
CA ALA A 228 1.60 27.65 -12.24
C ALA A 228 1.70 28.73 -11.15
N PRO A 229 1.83 30.02 -11.50
CA PRO A 229 1.75 31.09 -10.53
C PRO A 229 0.31 31.21 -10.05
N VAL A 230 0.03 30.74 -8.84
CA VAL A 230 -1.27 30.94 -8.21
C VAL A 230 -1.24 32.26 -7.46
N GLU A 231 -1.78 33.32 -8.08
CA GLU A 231 -2.15 34.56 -7.38
C GLU A 231 -3.34 34.27 -6.46
N VAL A 232 -3.09 34.04 -5.17
CA VAL A 232 -4.13 34.09 -4.14
C VAL A 232 -3.89 35.31 -3.25
N ALA A 233 -4.85 36.23 -3.28
CA ALA A 233 -4.84 37.45 -2.48
C ALA A 233 -4.67 37.15 -0.97
N PRO A 234 -3.94 38.00 -0.22
CA PRO A 234 -3.57 37.73 1.16
C PRO A 234 -4.77 37.96 2.08
N ARG A 235 -5.46 36.87 2.47
CA ARG A 235 -6.21 36.88 3.73
C ARG A 235 -5.23 36.61 4.85
N GLU A 236 -5.20 37.51 5.84
CA GLU A 236 -4.40 37.50 7.07
C GLU A 236 -3.71 36.15 7.34
N LEU A 237 -2.46 36.05 6.90
CA LEU A 237 -1.63 34.86 7.08
C LEU A 237 -1.34 34.69 8.57
N VAL A 238 -2.16 33.89 9.25
CA VAL A 238 -1.80 33.33 10.55
C VAL A 238 -0.48 32.62 10.36
N ALA A 239 0.55 33.03 11.12
CA ALA A 239 1.90 32.52 10.99
C ALA A 239 1.92 30.98 10.95
N PRO A 240 2.79 30.38 10.09
CA PRO A 240 2.95 28.95 10.06
C PRO A 240 3.26 28.43 11.46
N HIS A 241 2.47 27.49 11.95
CA HIS A 241 2.70 26.93 13.28
C HIS A 241 2.54 25.43 13.29
N TYR A 242 3.29 24.81 14.19
CA TYR A 242 3.28 23.38 14.37
C TYR A 242 2.08 22.97 15.23
N ARG A 243 1.18 22.22 14.63
CA ARG A 243 0.16 21.49 15.37
C ARG A 243 0.77 20.17 15.82
N ARG A 244 0.64 19.84 17.10
CA ARG A 244 1.07 18.53 17.64
C ARG A 244 -0.01 17.46 17.41
N ALA A 245 0.44 16.21 17.27
CA ALA A 245 -0.46 15.08 17.25
C ALA A 245 -1.22 14.96 18.59
N HIS A 246 -2.50 14.60 18.54
CA HIS A 246 -3.34 14.38 19.71
C HIS A 246 -4.57 13.54 19.35
N MET A 247 -5.19 12.93 20.35
CA MET A 247 -6.51 12.32 20.16
C MET A 247 -7.59 13.40 20.26
N ARG A 248 -8.41 13.54 19.23
CA ARG A 248 -9.56 14.44 19.23
C ARG A 248 -10.84 13.64 19.45
N THR A 249 -11.66 14.07 20.40
CA THR A 249 -13.02 13.56 20.57
C THR A 249 -13.97 14.39 19.72
N LEU A 250 -14.70 13.74 18.81
CA LEU A 250 -15.72 14.35 17.98
C LEU A 250 -17.02 14.54 18.77
N ARG A 251 -17.94 15.37 18.26
CA ARG A 251 -19.27 15.60 18.87
C ARG A 251 -20.09 14.30 19.02
N SER A 252 -19.78 13.28 18.23
CA SER A 252 -20.37 11.94 18.33
C SER A 252 -19.78 11.06 19.45
N GLY A 253 -18.82 11.56 20.23
CA GLY A 253 -18.09 10.77 21.23
C GLY A 253 -16.93 9.94 20.65
N ARG A 254 -16.82 9.85 19.32
CA ARG A 254 -15.74 9.13 18.62
C ARG A 254 -14.38 9.79 18.87
N ARG A 255 -13.36 9.00 19.25
CA ARG A 255 -11.97 9.46 19.33
C ARG A 255 -11.27 9.19 18.00
N VAL A 256 -10.67 10.22 17.43
CA VAL A 256 -9.87 10.12 16.19
C VAL A 256 -8.45 10.62 16.45
N PRO A 257 -7.42 9.93 15.94
CA PRO A 257 -6.07 10.46 15.98
C PRO A 257 -5.97 11.68 15.05
N VAL A 258 -5.51 12.80 15.58
CA VAL A 258 -5.14 13.99 14.82
C VAL A 258 -3.63 14.03 14.77
N ARG A 259 -3.07 14.14 13.56
CA ARG A 259 -1.61 14.14 13.36
C ARG A 259 -1.00 15.52 13.54
N SER A 260 0.30 15.52 13.74
CA SER A 260 1.09 16.74 13.69
C SER A 260 1.19 17.25 12.27
N CYS A 261 1.12 18.56 12.09
CA CYS A 261 1.21 19.19 10.79
C CYS A 261 1.68 20.64 10.90
N VAL A 262 2.25 21.16 9.81
CA VAL A 262 2.42 22.60 9.62
C VAL A 262 1.08 23.15 9.17
N VAL A 263 0.51 24.06 9.97
CA VAL A 263 -0.72 24.78 9.60
C VAL A 263 -0.28 26.10 8.98
N ASN A 264 -0.80 26.42 7.79
CA ASN A 264 -0.59 27.68 7.05
C ASN A 264 0.84 27.95 6.51
N GLY A 265 1.59 26.94 6.04
CA GLY A 265 2.87 27.19 5.36
C GLY A 265 3.47 26.00 4.62
N ASN A 266 4.50 26.27 3.81
CA ASN A 266 5.32 25.31 3.04
C ASN A 266 6.63 24.95 3.77
N GLY A 267 6.63 24.95 5.11
CA GLY A 267 7.83 24.62 5.90
C GLY A 267 8.21 23.13 5.80
N GLU A 268 9.40 22.78 6.29
CA GLU A 268 9.83 21.38 6.42
C GLU A 268 8.73 20.55 7.09
N MET A 269 8.30 19.48 6.43
CA MET A 269 7.36 18.54 7.01
C MET A 269 7.93 18.04 8.35
N PRO A 270 7.17 18.08 9.45
CA PRO A 270 7.64 17.53 10.71
C PRO A 270 8.01 16.05 10.50
N ALA A 271 9.01 15.57 11.23
CA ALA A 271 9.45 14.19 11.19
C ALA A 271 8.23 13.24 11.16
N PRO A 272 8.19 12.25 10.26
CA PRO A 272 7.08 11.31 10.16
C PRO A 272 6.79 10.70 11.52
N GLN A 273 5.64 11.01 12.13
CA GLN A 273 5.25 10.44 13.42
C GLN A 273 4.46 9.16 13.21
N ASP A 274 4.75 8.16 14.05
CA ASP A 274 4.12 6.86 14.02
C ASP A 274 2.60 6.97 13.99
N PHE A 275 2.01 6.35 12.98
CA PHE A 275 0.58 6.14 12.93
C PHE A 275 0.29 4.79 13.56
N HIS A 276 -0.11 4.79 14.83
CA HIS A 276 -0.60 3.58 15.47
C HIS A 276 -2.12 3.53 15.36
N VAL A 277 -2.63 2.51 14.67
CA VAL A 277 -4.04 2.14 14.76
C VAL A 277 -4.14 1.00 15.77
N GLY A 278 -4.69 1.30 16.94
CA GLY A 278 -5.01 0.30 17.97
C GLY A 278 -6.34 -0.42 17.72
#